data_AF-A0A956YR37-F1
#
_entry.id   AF-A0A956YR37-F1
#
_cell.length_a   1.000
_cell.length_b   1.000
_cell.length_c   1.000
_cell.angle_alpha   90.00
_cell.angle_beta   90.00
_cell.angle_gamma   90.00
#
_symmetry.space_group_name_H-M   'P 1'
#
loop_
_entity.id
_entity.type
_entity.pdbx_description
1 polymer ?
#
loop_
_entity_poly.entity_id
_entity_poly.type
_entity_poly.pdbx_seq_one_letter_code
_entity_poly.pdbx_strand_id
1 'polypeptide(L)'
;MKLKTIFILLLLTLTLTLAACSPTGGEPAASDNPATETPDPDAPVSSDDPTQTPDTDTAPEKMIEGEASVESITIAILESFPVQVHVNVVGYLGDGCTSLGEISTRQEGDTFFVTILTQRPAEAMCTQQLVGFEENIPLDVVGLPAGSYTVNVNGVTDSFTLQIDNAVEPLPGTDEEPASALGLPDAEVAELLRLTLTRALVDQEIPDYALLADQETIVLSTENIDPALLPELAGVNLLAMTPDEIQAKADAEGDFPYLRFQGFTAVSSEEVTVSLGSTWARAANSEIFYLSGGGFTITYTRTSDGWMGEVTEMWIS
;
A
#
# COMPACT_ATOMS: atom_id res chain seq x y z
N MET A 1 -0.11 -63.25 26.25
CA MET A 1 0.53 -63.27 27.58
C MET A 1 1.78 -64.13 27.53
N LYS A 2 2.98 -63.56 27.26
CA LYS A 2 4.32 -64.16 27.54
C LYS A 2 5.48 -63.25 27.07
N LEU A 3 5.36 -61.92 27.25
CA LEU A 3 6.44 -60.98 26.91
C LEU A 3 6.85 -60.07 28.09
N LYS A 4 6.11 -60.11 29.20
CA LYS A 4 6.40 -59.33 30.42
C LYS A 4 7.42 -59.97 31.37
N THR A 5 7.92 -61.17 31.06
CA THR A 5 8.82 -61.94 31.95
C THR A 5 10.29 -61.83 31.54
N ILE A 6 10.61 -61.24 30.39
CA ILE A 6 11.99 -61.08 29.91
C ILE A 6 12.63 -59.77 30.39
N PHE A 7 11.81 -58.79 30.82
CA PHE A 7 12.32 -57.47 31.24
C PHE A 7 12.75 -57.41 32.72
N ILE A 8 12.50 -58.48 33.49
CA ILE A 8 12.78 -58.53 34.95
C ILE A 8 14.06 -59.32 35.26
N LEU A 9 14.71 -59.93 34.26
CA LEU A 9 15.93 -60.74 34.43
C LEU A 9 17.23 -60.01 34.03
N LEU A 10 17.16 -58.74 33.59
CA LEU A 10 18.33 -57.97 33.15
C LEU A 10 18.82 -56.92 34.17
N LEU A 11 18.22 -56.87 35.37
CA LEU A 11 18.48 -55.82 36.37
C LEU A 11 19.15 -56.33 37.67
N LEU A 12 19.89 -57.45 37.63
CA LEU A 12 20.46 -58.06 38.84
C LEU A 12 21.81 -58.78 38.66
N THR A 13 22.84 -58.07 38.20
CA THR A 13 24.27 -58.44 38.36
C THR A 13 25.09 -57.13 38.45
N LEU A 14 25.16 -56.42 39.57
CA LEU A 14 25.92 -56.68 40.81
C LEU A 14 27.42 -56.97 40.63
N THR A 15 28.21 -55.95 41.02
CA THR A 15 29.51 -55.94 41.73
C THR A 15 30.86 -56.10 41.01
N LEU A 16 31.60 -54.98 41.02
CA LEU A 16 32.82 -54.73 41.83
C LEU A 16 34.14 -55.38 41.42
N THR A 17 35.06 -54.56 40.90
CA THR A 17 36.52 -54.73 41.10
C THR A 17 37.22 -53.37 41.30
N LEU A 18 37.53 -53.06 42.56
CA LEU A 18 38.62 -52.13 42.89
C LEU A 18 39.93 -52.90 42.72
N ALA A 19 40.87 -52.35 41.94
CA ALA A 19 42.27 -52.74 41.99
C ALA A 19 43.11 -51.47 42.15
N ALA A 20 43.58 -51.25 43.36
CA ALA A 20 44.64 -50.28 43.67
C ALA A 20 45.99 -50.93 43.35
N CYS A 21 46.85 -50.21 42.63
CA CYS A 21 48.30 -50.36 42.68
C CYS A 21 48.95 -49.01 42.34
N SER A 22 49.73 -48.49 43.28
CA SER A 22 50.85 -47.56 43.06
C SER A 22 52.07 -48.19 43.76
N PRO A 23 53.31 -47.69 43.62
CA PRO A 23 53.91 -46.81 42.61
C PRO A 23 55.16 -47.48 41.97
N THR A 24 55.82 -46.85 40.98
CA THR A 24 57.30 -46.73 40.87
C THR A 24 57.72 -46.28 39.47
N GLY A 25 58.36 -45.10 39.43
CA GLY A 25 59.65 -44.85 38.77
C GLY A 25 59.77 -45.04 37.26
N GLY A 26 59.85 -43.93 36.53
CA GLY A 26 60.30 -43.92 35.13
C GLY A 26 60.13 -42.55 34.49
N GLU A 27 61.09 -41.66 34.75
CA GLU A 27 61.26 -40.38 34.06
C GLU A 27 61.64 -40.61 32.59
N PRO A 28 61.09 -39.83 31.65
CA PRO A 28 61.90 -39.40 30.53
C PRO A 28 61.87 -37.88 30.39
N ALA A 29 63.08 -37.33 30.44
CA ALA A 29 63.61 -36.20 29.70
C ALA A 29 62.78 -34.92 29.62
N ALA A 30 63.32 -33.91 30.31
CA ALA A 30 63.09 -32.49 30.11
C ALA A 30 62.92 -32.12 28.61
N SER A 31 61.79 -31.52 28.31
CA SER A 31 61.62 -30.68 27.12
C SER A 31 61.69 -29.24 27.61
N ASP A 32 62.75 -28.54 27.22
CA ASP A 32 62.91 -27.11 27.39
C ASP A 32 61.75 -26.38 26.68
N ASN A 33 60.75 -25.95 27.44
CA ASN A 33 59.76 -24.99 26.99
C ASN A 33 59.96 -23.70 27.80
N PRO A 34 60.04 -22.51 27.18
CA PRO A 34 60.21 -21.28 27.94
C PRO A 34 59.00 -21.13 28.88
N ALA A 35 59.27 -20.79 30.15
CA ALA A 35 58.23 -20.49 31.12
C ALA A 35 57.29 -19.42 30.55
N THR A 36 56.09 -19.84 30.15
CA THR A 36 55.00 -18.91 29.90
C THR A 36 54.42 -18.64 31.28
N GLU A 37 54.74 -17.47 31.83
CA GLU A 37 54.17 -17.03 33.09
C GLU A 37 52.64 -17.11 32.98
N THR A 38 52.02 -17.89 33.86
CA THR A 38 50.57 -17.90 33.99
C THR A 38 50.20 -16.58 34.65
N PRO A 39 49.42 -15.70 34.02
CA PRO A 39 49.06 -14.42 34.62
C PRO A 39 48.25 -14.66 35.89
N ASP A 40 48.64 -14.00 36.97
CA ASP A 40 47.88 -13.97 38.22
C ASP A 40 46.52 -13.29 37.95
N PRO A 41 45.37 -13.97 38.15
CA PRO A 41 44.05 -13.42 37.88
C PRO A 41 43.69 -12.22 38.76
N ASP A 42 44.43 -11.97 39.85
CA ASP A 42 44.23 -10.85 40.77
C ASP A 42 45.28 -9.73 40.59
N ALA A 43 46.17 -9.83 39.58
CA ALA A 43 47.11 -8.77 39.28
C ALA A 43 46.41 -7.56 38.62
N PRO A 44 46.75 -6.31 39.03
CA PRO A 44 46.18 -5.12 38.41
C PRO A 44 46.66 -4.99 36.96
N VAL A 45 45.72 -4.96 36.02
CA VAL A 45 46.02 -4.69 34.60
C VAL A 45 46.54 -3.25 34.45
N SER A 46 47.67 -3.07 33.77
CA SER A 46 48.25 -1.76 33.47
C SER A 46 47.50 -1.11 32.31
N SER A 47 47.21 0.20 32.39
CA SER A 47 46.62 0.95 31.27
C SER A 47 47.58 1.17 30.10
N ASP A 48 48.85 0.76 30.23
CA ASP A 48 49.87 0.87 29.18
C ASP A 48 49.97 -0.38 28.29
N ASP A 49 49.11 -1.39 28.50
CA ASP A 49 49.06 -2.55 27.62
C ASP A 49 48.49 -2.13 26.26
N PRO A 50 49.18 -2.36 25.13
CA PRO A 50 48.65 -2.00 23.83
C PRO A 50 47.38 -2.81 23.60
N THR A 51 46.23 -2.13 23.62
CA THR A 51 44.98 -2.70 23.11
C THR A 51 45.23 -3.02 21.64
N GLN A 52 45.19 -4.30 21.27
CA GLN A 52 45.02 -4.67 19.87
C GLN A 52 43.64 -4.16 19.47
N THR A 53 43.63 -2.97 18.86
CA THR A 53 42.47 -2.49 18.11
C THR A 53 42.22 -3.52 17.01
N PRO A 54 41.06 -4.18 16.95
CA PRO A 54 40.74 -5.01 15.79
C PRO A 54 40.86 -4.14 14.54
N ASP A 55 41.74 -4.53 13.61
CA ASP A 55 41.87 -3.88 12.31
C ASP A 55 40.49 -3.89 11.64
N THR A 56 39.79 -2.76 11.72
CA THR A 56 38.53 -2.54 11.01
C THR A 56 38.89 -2.04 9.61
N ASP A 57 39.52 -2.92 8.85
CA ASP A 57 39.56 -2.85 7.39
C ASP A 57 38.83 -4.09 6.85
N THR A 58 37.55 -4.20 7.20
CA THR A 58 36.69 -5.28 6.72
C THR A 58 36.21 -4.88 5.33
N ALA A 59 36.89 -5.39 4.29
CA ALA A 59 36.29 -5.51 2.96
C ALA A 59 34.88 -6.12 3.11
N PRO A 60 33.88 -5.69 2.32
CA PRO A 60 32.51 -6.16 2.47
C PRO A 60 32.49 -7.70 2.51
N GLU A 61 31.90 -8.25 3.58
CA GLU A 61 31.82 -9.69 3.78
C GLU A 61 31.10 -10.31 2.59
N LYS A 62 31.71 -11.33 1.98
CA LYS A 62 31.16 -11.96 0.78
C LYS A 62 29.87 -12.69 1.14
N MET A 63 28.75 -12.22 0.62
CA MET A 63 27.45 -12.87 0.77
C MET A 63 27.21 -13.90 -0.34
N ILE A 64 26.60 -15.02 0.02
CA ILE A 64 26.05 -16.02 -0.89
C ILE A 64 24.54 -15.85 -0.87
N GLU A 65 23.95 -15.73 -2.06
CA GLU A 65 22.50 -15.68 -2.25
C GLU A 65 21.95 -17.04 -2.66
N GLY A 66 20.70 -17.31 -2.29
CA GLY A 66 19.94 -18.49 -2.69
C GLY A 66 18.44 -18.25 -2.54
N GLU A 67 17.62 -19.26 -2.79
CA GLU A 67 16.17 -19.19 -2.58
C GLU A 67 15.77 -19.80 -1.25
N ALA A 68 14.81 -19.18 -0.56
CA ALA A 68 14.25 -19.71 0.68
C ALA A 68 13.47 -21.00 0.41
N SER A 69 13.59 -21.99 1.30
CA SER A 69 12.79 -23.22 1.22
C SER A 69 11.40 -22.96 1.78
N VAL A 70 10.40 -22.90 0.90
CA VAL A 70 8.99 -22.71 1.26
C VAL A 70 8.35 -24.07 1.57
N GLU A 71 7.71 -24.19 2.74
CA GLU A 71 6.98 -25.38 3.14
C GLU A 71 5.51 -25.31 2.70
N SER A 72 4.85 -24.19 3.00
CA SER A 72 3.44 -24.00 2.69
C SER A 72 3.12 -22.54 2.47
N ILE A 73 2.08 -22.30 1.66
CA ILE A 73 1.49 -20.98 1.49
C ILE A 73 0.00 -21.04 1.82
N THR A 74 -0.55 -19.94 2.30
CA THR A 74 -1.97 -19.75 2.53
C THR A 74 -2.36 -18.36 2.07
N ILE A 75 -3.38 -18.29 1.21
CA ILE A 75 -3.85 -17.03 0.65
C ILE A 75 -5.01 -16.49 1.50
N ALA A 76 -4.86 -15.27 2.00
CA ALA A 76 -5.88 -14.55 2.74
C ALA A 76 -6.45 -13.43 1.84
N ILE A 77 -7.76 -13.48 1.61
CA ILE A 77 -8.51 -12.45 0.89
C ILE A 77 -9.25 -11.62 1.96
N LEU A 78 -9.02 -10.31 1.98
CA LEU A 78 -9.70 -9.41 2.91
C LEU A 78 -11.03 -8.94 2.32
N GLU A 79 -12.07 -8.91 3.15
CA GLU A 79 -13.41 -8.43 2.79
C GLU A 79 -13.47 -6.88 2.77
N SER A 80 -12.58 -6.25 2.01
CA SER A 80 -12.57 -4.81 1.70
C SER A 80 -12.78 -4.59 0.20
N PHE A 81 -13.16 -3.37 -0.21
CA PHE A 81 -13.13 -2.96 -1.61
C PHE A 81 -12.28 -1.68 -1.77
N PRO A 82 -11.22 -1.68 -2.60
CA PRO A 82 -10.70 -2.82 -3.35
C PRO A 82 -10.29 -4.00 -2.46
N VAL A 83 -10.44 -5.20 -3.01
CA VAL A 83 -10.03 -6.47 -2.40
C VAL A 83 -8.52 -6.44 -2.21
N GLN A 84 -8.08 -6.81 -1.01
CA GLN A 84 -6.67 -6.97 -0.68
C GLN A 84 -6.38 -8.47 -0.55
N VAL A 85 -5.26 -8.92 -1.10
CA VAL A 85 -4.83 -10.31 -1.06
C VAL A 85 -3.44 -10.39 -0.45
N HIS A 86 -3.31 -11.21 0.58
CA HIS A 86 -2.04 -11.48 1.26
C HIS A 86 -1.70 -12.96 1.16
N VAL A 87 -0.43 -13.26 0.91
CA VAL A 87 0.11 -14.62 0.94
C VAL A 87 0.88 -14.79 2.25
N ASN A 88 0.37 -15.62 3.14
CA ASN A 88 1.13 -16.08 4.30
C ASN A 88 2.01 -17.25 3.86
N VAL A 89 3.32 -17.12 4.05
CA VAL A 89 4.33 -18.07 3.63
C VAL A 89 5.03 -18.61 4.87
N VAL A 90 5.08 -19.93 5.01
CA VAL A 90 5.83 -20.61 6.06
C VAL A 90 6.92 -21.45 5.41
N GLY A 91 8.14 -21.40 5.95
CA GLY A 91 9.28 -22.14 5.42
C GLY A 91 10.44 -22.24 6.39
N TYR A 92 11.59 -22.69 5.88
CA TYR A 92 12.80 -22.89 6.67
C TYR A 92 14.06 -22.39 5.97
N LEU A 93 15.05 -22.01 6.77
CA LEU A 93 16.42 -21.69 6.39
C LEU A 93 17.32 -22.87 6.77
N GLY A 94 18.34 -23.13 5.94
CA GLY A 94 19.16 -24.35 6.03
C GLY A 94 20.12 -24.41 7.22
N ASP A 95 20.44 -23.27 7.83
CA ASP A 95 21.39 -23.16 8.93
C ASP A 95 21.14 -21.91 9.79
N GLY A 96 21.90 -21.77 10.89
CA GLY A 96 21.78 -20.63 11.81
C GLY A 96 22.41 -19.30 11.35
N CYS A 97 23.01 -19.21 10.15
CA CYS A 97 23.55 -17.94 9.63
C CYS A 97 22.76 -17.39 8.45
N THR A 98 22.03 -18.25 7.76
CA THR A 98 21.18 -17.86 6.65
C THR A 98 20.08 -16.95 7.18
N SER A 99 19.84 -15.86 6.48
CA SER A 99 18.74 -14.93 6.73
C SER A 99 17.92 -14.72 5.46
N LEU A 100 16.70 -14.21 5.59
CA LEU A 100 15.91 -13.81 4.43
C LEU A 100 16.58 -12.62 3.73
N GLY A 101 16.57 -12.67 2.41
CA GLY A 101 17.01 -11.60 1.52
C GLY A 101 15.82 -10.82 0.97
N GLU A 102 15.97 -10.31 -0.24
CA GLU A 102 14.90 -9.59 -0.93
C GLU A 102 13.69 -10.50 -1.21
N ILE A 103 12.50 -9.96 -0.99
CA ILE A 103 11.23 -10.54 -1.40
C ILE A 103 10.70 -9.68 -2.54
N SER A 104 10.51 -10.29 -3.71
CA SER A 104 10.00 -9.60 -4.88
C SER A 104 8.79 -10.30 -5.45
N THR A 105 7.86 -9.52 -5.99
CA THR A 105 6.63 -9.99 -6.60
C THR A 105 6.56 -9.52 -8.05
N ARG A 106 6.24 -10.42 -8.96
CA ARG A 106 6.00 -10.11 -10.37
C ARG A 106 4.74 -10.85 -10.84
N GLN A 107 3.97 -10.23 -11.72
CA GLN A 107 2.80 -10.85 -12.32
C GLN A 107 3.04 -11.12 -13.81
N GLU A 108 2.71 -12.33 -14.27
CA GLU A 108 2.68 -12.68 -15.69
C GLU A 108 1.33 -13.31 -16.01
N GLY A 109 0.47 -12.57 -16.72
CA GLY A 109 -0.92 -12.98 -16.94
C GLY A 109 -1.66 -13.19 -15.62
N ASP A 110 -2.24 -14.37 -15.43
CA ASP A 110 -3.00 -14.71 -14.22
C ASP A 110 -2.13 -15.37 -13.13
N THR A 111 -0.80 -15.30 -13.24
CA THR A 111 0.12 -15.90 -12.27
C THR A 111 1.00 -14.85 -11.58
N PHE A 112 0.94 -14.82 -10.25
CA PHE A 112 1.86 -14.11 -9.39
C PHE A 112 3.06 -15.00 -9.05
N PHE A 113 4.25 -14.53 -9.37
CA PHE A 113 5.50 -15.15 -8.94
C PHE A 113 6.08 -14.32 -7.81
N VAL A 114 6.27 -14.97 -6.67
CA VAL A 114 6.88 -14.39 -5.48
C VAL A 114 8.22 -15.09 -5.27
N THR A 115 9.30 -14.33 -5.38
CA THR A 115 10.65 -14.83 -5.15
C THR A 115 11.11 -14.37 -3.78
N ILE A 116 11.39 -15.32 -2.89
CA ILE A 116 11.96 -15.07 -1.57
C ILE A 116 13.42 -15.50 -1.59
N LEU A 117 14.33 -14.54 -1.59
CA LEU A 117 15.76 -14.82 -1.54
C LEU A 117 16.22 -15.08 -0.11
N THR A 118 17.41 -15.64 0.00
CA THR A 118 18.17 -15.82 1.24
C THR A 118 19.57 -15.29 1.04
N GLN A 119 20.20 -14.88 2.13
CA GLN A 119 21.58 -14.42 2.15
C GLN A 119 22.33 -15.05 3.32
N ARG A 120 23.56 -15.48 3.06
CA ARG A 120 24.44 -16.15 4.03
C ARG A 120 25.88 -15.69 3.83
N PRO A 121 26.64 -15.35 4.89
CA PRO A 121 28.06 -15.05 4.74
C PRO A 121 28.83 -16.31 4.29
N ALA A 122 29.67 -16.16 3.27
CA ALA A 122 30.30 -17.29 2.58
C ALA A 122 31.18 -18.15 3.51
N GLU A 123 31.93 -17.49 4.37
CA GLU A 123 32.95 -18.10 5.23
C GLU A 123 32.47 -18.29 6.68
N ALA A 124 31.18 -18.05 6.96
CA ALA A 124 30.63 -18.23 8.29
C ALA A 124 30.49 -19.72 8.66
N MET A 125 30.90 -20.03 9.90
CA MET A 125 30.70 -21.35 10.51
C MET A 125 29.33 -21.38 11.19
N CYS A 126 28.40 -22.12 10.60
CA CYS A 126 26.98 -22.08 10.96
C CYS A 126 26.52 -23.37 11.63
N THR A 127 25.50 -23.26 12.49
CA THR A 127 24.84 -24.44 13.07
C THR A 127 23.99 -25.14 12.02
N GLN A 128 23.99 -26.47 12.00
CA GLN A 128 23.17 -27.27 11.08
C GLN A 128 21.72 -27.42 11.57
N GLN A 129 21.15 -26.33 12.09
CA GLN A 129 19.78 -26.29 12.60
C GLN A 129 18.89 -25.59 11.59
N LEU A 130 17.74 -26.20 11.27
CA LEU A 130 16.70 -25.54 10.48
C LEU A 130 16.07 -24.40 11.30
N VAL A 131 16.03 -23.21 10.71
CA VAL A 131 15.40 -22.02 11.30
C VAL A 131 14.12 -21.73 10.52
N GLY A 132 12.96 -21.79 11.19
CA GLY A 132 11.68 -21.47 10.56
C GLY A 132 11.52 -19.97 10.30
N PHE A 133 10.77 -19.62 9.25
CA PHE A 133 10.33 -18.26 8.98
C PHE A 133 8.85 -18.21 8.60
N GLU A 134 8.23 -17.06 8.83
CA GLU A 134 6.85 -16.77 8.44
C GLU A 134 6.80 -15.35 7.88
N GLU A 135 6.30 -15.19 6.65
CA GLU A 135 6.21 -13.89 5.96
C GLU A 135 4.79 -13.66 5.45
N ASN A 136 4.34 -12.40 5.49
CA ASN A 136 3.05 -12.00 4.96
C ASN A 136 3.25 -11.00 3.80
N ILE A 137 3.00 -11.48 2.59
CA ILE A 137 3.36 -10.77 1.36
C ILE A 137 2.09 -10.25 0.70
N PRO A 138 1.89 -8.92 0.58
CA PRO A 138 0.76 -8.37 -0.17
C PRO A 138 0.94 -8.60 -1.66
N LEU A 139 -0.15 -8.93 -2.36
CA LEU A 139 -0.18 -8.98 -3.83
C LEU A 139 -0.87 -7.73 -4.37
N ASP A 140 -0.29 -7.14 -5.41
CA ASP A 140 -0.92 -6.05 -6.14
C ASP A 140 -2.02 -6.60 -7.06
N VAL A 141 -3.25 -6.56 -6.55
CA VAL A 141 -4.44 -7.11 -7.24
C VAL A 141 -5.42 -6.03 -7.70
N VAL A 142 -5.09 -4.75 -7.50
CA VAL A 142 -5.98 -3.64 -7.87
C VAL A 142 -6.03 -3.50 -9.39
N GLY A 143 -7.23 -3.29 -9.93
CA GLY A 143 -7.47 -3.18 -11.38
C GLY A 143 -7.55 -4.52 -12.12
N LEU A 144 -7.42 -5.65 -11.43
CA LEU A 144 -7.51 -6.96 -12.05
C LEU A 144 -8.96 -7.39 -12.29
N PRO A 145 -9.28 -8.02 -13.44
CA PRO A 145 -10.63 -8.51 -13.71
C PRO A 145 -11.03 -9.68 -12.79
N ALA A 146 -12.33 -9.95 -12.75
CA ALA A 146 -12.88 -11.16 -12.14
C ALA A 146 -12.24 -12.39 -12.80
N GLY A 147 -11.71 -13.30 -11.99
CA GLY A 147 -10.91 -14.40 -12.53
C GLY A 147 -10.21 -15.23 -11.46
N SER A 148 -9.61 -16.32 -11.91
CA SER A 148 -8.79 -17.21 -11.07
C SER A 148 -7.32 -16.88 -11.27
N TYR A 149 -6.63 -16.62 -10.17
CA TYR A 149 -5.22 -16.27 -10.16
C TYR A 149 -4.42 -17.35 -9.43
N THR A 150 -3.24 -17.66 -9.95
CA THR A 150 -2.29 -18.60 -9.33
C THR A 150 -1.18 -17.82 -8.66
N VAL A 151 -0.79 -18.23 -7.46
CA VAL A 151 0.38 -17.72 -6.75
C VAL A 151 1.44 -18.82 -6.74
N ASN A 152 2.66 -18.50 -7.13
CA ASN A 152 3.82 -19.37 -7.07
C ASN A 152 4.90 -18.70 -6.20
N VAL A 153 5.20 -19.29 -5.05
CA VAL A 153 6.24 -18.81 -4.13
C VAL A 153 7.38 -19.82 -4.11
N ASN A 154 8.52 -19.48 -4.72
CA ASN A 154 9.68 -20.37 -4.88
C ASN A 154 9.32 -21.82 -5.27
N GLY A 155 8.34 -22.01 -6.16
CA GLY A 155 7.88 -23.32 -6.64
C GLY A 155 6.68 -23.93 -5.91
N VAL A 156 6.26 -23.41 -4.76
CA VAL A 156 5.02 -23.82 -4.08
C VAL A 156 3.85 -23.00 -4.60
N THR A 157 2.74 -23.67 -4.97
CA THR A 157 1.61 -23.01 -5.64
C THR A 157 0.28 -23.18 -4.93
N ASP A 158 -0.54 -22.12 -4.99
CA ASP A 158 -1.94 -22.09 -4.56
C ASP A 158 -2.69 -21.08 -5.42
N SER A 159 -4.02 -21.00 -5.29
CA SER A 159 -4.85 -20.14 -6.15
C SER A 159 -5.95 -19.43 -5.37
N PHE A 160 -6.35 -18.25 -5.86
CA PHE A 160 -7.50 -17.51 -5.38
C PHE A 160 -8.39 -17.05 -6.53
N THR A 161 -9.62 -16.64 -6.22
CA THR A 161 -10.58 -16.17 -7.22
C THR A 161 -11.15 -14.83 -6.82
N LEU A 162 -10.98 -13.83 -7.69
CA LEU A 162 -11.71 -12.57 -7.63
C LEU A 162 -13.12 -12.81 -8.19
N GLN A 163 -14.14 -12.61 -7.36
CA GLN A 163 -15.53 -12.85 -7.75
C GLN A 163 -16.11 -11.75 -8.66
N ILE A 164 -15.52 -10.56 -8.57
CA ILE A 164 -15.85 -9.36 -9.34
C ILE A 164 -14.53 -8.70 -9.77
N ASP A 165 -14.60 -7.79 -10.74
CA ASP A 165 -13.46 -6.97 -11.13
C ASP A 165 -12.97 -6.19 -9.90
N ASN A 166 -11.69 -6.33 -9.56
CA ASN A 166 -11.07 -5.64 -8.43
C ASN A 166 -10.53 -4.26 -8.84
N ALA A 167 -11.23 -3.59 -9.74
CA ALA A 167 -10.98 -2.21 -10.07
C ALA A 167 -11.57 -1.32 -8.98
N VAL A 168 -10.94 -0.18 -8.71
CA VAL A 168 -11.70 0.93 -8.14
C VAL A 168 -12.69 1.31 -9.23
N GLU A 169 -13.92 0.78 -9.17
CA GLU A 169 -15.01 1.44 -9.89
C GLU A 169 -15.02 2.87 -9.36
N PRO A 170 -14.86 3.89 -10.22
CA PRO A 170 -15.07 5.25 -9.78
C PRO A 170 -16.43 5.28 -9.12
N LEU A 171 -16.49 5.82 -7.90
CA LEU A 171 -17.79 6.18 -7.35
C LEU A 171 -18.47 7.07 -8.39
N PRO A 172 -19.78 6.90 -8.68
CA PRO A 172 -20.50 7.94 -9.38
C PRO A 172 -20.25 9.26 -8.61
N GLY A 173 -19.53 10.19 -9.24
CA GLY A 173 -19.11 11.46 -8.62
C GLY A 173 -17.62 11.65 -8.30
N THR A 174 -16.72 10.67 -8.52
CA THR A 174 -15.26 10.88 -8.35
C THR A 174 -14.46 11.01 -9.65
N ASP A 175 -15.07 10.82 -10.81
CA ASP A 175 -14.45 11.17 -12.08
C ASP A 175 -14.60 12.68 -12.29
N GLU A 176 -13.56 13.44 -11.90
CA GLU A 176 -13.35 14.83 -12.33
C GLU A 176 -12.97 14.90 -13.82
N GLU A 177 -13.62 14.10 -14.67
CA GLU A 177 -13.39 14.16 -16.10
C GLU A 177 -13.93 15.50 -16.63
N PRO A 178 -13.12 16.26 -17.37
CA PRO A 178 -13.55 17.54 -17.93
C PRO A 178 -14.62 17.31 -18.99
N ALA A 179 -15.40 18.35 -19.30
CA ALA A 179 -16.47 18.27 -20.30
C ALA A 179 -15.98 17.76 -21.68
N SER A 180 -14.71 17.99 -22.01
CA SER A 180 -14.08 17.49 -23.25
C SER A 180 -14.01 15.96 -23.34
N ALA A 181 -14.02 15.25 -22.21
CA ALA A 181 -14.00 13.78 -22.17
C ALA A 181 -15.30 13.14 -22.68
N LEU A 182 -16.39 13.91 -22.75
CA LEU A 182 -17.69 13.43 -23.26
C LEU A 182 -17.65 13.04 -24.75
N GLY A 183 -16.67 13.53 -25.53
CA GLY A 183 -16.61 13.29 -26.97
C GLY A 183 -17.80 13.86 -27.75
N LEU A 184 -18.52 14.82 -27.16
CA LEU A 184 -19.66 15.51 -27.77
C LEU A 184 -19.24 16.79 -28.50
N PRO A 185 -20.01 17.25 -29.50
CA PRO A 185 -19.80 18.57 -30.09
C PRO A 185 -19.93 19.70 -29.07
N ASP A 186 -19.14 20.76 -29.23
CA ASP A 186 -19.14 21.96 -28.38
C ASP A 186 -20.54 22.55 -28.13
N ALA A 187 -21.42 22.52 -29.13
CA ALA A 187 -22.79 23.02 -28.99
C ALA A 187 -23.65 22.18 -28.02
N GLU A 188 -23.42 20.87 -27.96
CA GLU A 188 -24.10 19.98 -27.01
C GLU A 188 -23.56 20.20 -25.60
N VAL A 189 -22.23 20.34 -25.48
CA VAL A 189 -21.59 20.65 -24.20
C VAL A 189 -22.08 21.99 -23.66
N ALA A 190 -22.10 23.04 -24.48
CA ALA A 190 -22.60 24.36 -24.11
C ALA A 190 -24.07 24.31 -23.63
N GLU A 191 -24.91 23.49 -24.27
CA GLU A 191 -26.30 23.31 -23.85
C GLU A 191 -26.41 22.59 -22.49
N LEU A 192 -25.60 21.55 -22.25
CA LEU A 192 -25.54 20.89 -20.94
C LEU A 192 -25.08 21.83 -19.82
N LEU A 193 -24.07 22.67 -20.09
CA LEU A 193 -23.64 23.73 -19.16
C LEU A 193 -24.78 24.71 -18.89
N ARG A 194 -25.49 25.15 -19.92
CA ARG A 194 -26.63 26.07 -19.81
C ARG A 194 -27.76 25.49 -18.99
N LEU A 195 -28.18 24.26 -19.27
CA LEU A 195 -29.25 23.60 -18.52
C LEU A 195 -28.87 23.45 -17.04
N THR A 196 -27.64 23.02 -16.77
CA THR A 196 -27.14 22.81 -15.40
C THR A 196 -27.07 24.11 -14.62
N LEU A 197 -26.49 25.17 -15.21
CA LEU A 197 -26.37 26.47 -14.54
C LEU A 197 -27.71 27.20 -14.43
N THR A 198 -28.62 27.06 -15.40
CA THR A 198 -29.99 27.61 -15.30
C THR A 198 -30.67 27.02 -14.09
N ARG A 199 -30.64 25.70 -13.96
CA ARG A 199 -31.26 25.00 -12.83
C ARG A 199 -30.63 25.38 -11.49
N ALA A 200 -29.30 25.49 -11.45
CA ALA A 200 -28.59 25.88 -10.25
C ALA A 200 -28.88 27.33 -9.81
N LEU A 201 -28.84 28.28 -10.75
CA LEU A 201 -28.74 29.71 -10.43
C LEU A 201 -29.99 30.52 -10.74
N VAL A 202 -30.70 30.18 -11.81
CA VAL A 202 -31.95 30.84 -12.20
C VAL A 202 -33.12 30.22 -11.45
N ASP A 203 -33.19 28.89 -11.44
CA ASP A 203 -34.25 28.14 -10.73
C ASP A 203 -33.90 27.93 -9.25
N GLN A 204 -32.67 28.26 -8.84
CA GLN A 204 -32.17 28.19 -7.45
C GLN A 204 -32.28 26.79 -6.84
N GLU A 205 -32.13 25.75 -7.66
CA GLU A 205 -32.27 24.36 -7.21
C GLU A 205 -30.97 23.76 -6.64
N ILE A 206 -29.83 24.46 -6.76
CA ILE A 206 -28.60 23.95 -6.17
C ILE A 206 -28.72 23.95 -4.64
N PRO A 207 -28.39 22.83 -3.97
CA PRO A 207 -28.41 22.80 -2.51
C PRO A 207 -27.48 23.86 -1.90
N ASP A 208 -27.94 24.41 -0.78
CA ASP A 208 -27.28 25.52 -0.08
C ASP A 208 -27.05 26.79 -0.92
N TYR A 209 -27.97 27.08 -1.86
CA TYR A 209 -27.96 28.29 -2.68
C TYR A 209 -27.80 29.60 -1.89
N ALA A 210 -28.19 29.62 -0.60
CA ALA A 210 -28.00 30.77 0.28
C ALA A 210 -26.52 31.21 0.40
N LEU A 211 -25.55 30.29 0.23
CA LEU A 211 -24.13 30.65 0.18
C LEU A 211 -23.77 31.51 -1.04
N LEU A 212 -24.54 31.41 -2.12
CA LEU A 212 -24.31 32.11 -3.38
C LEU A 212 -25.18 33.36 -3.51
N ALA A 213 -26.34 33.37 -2.87
CA ALA A 213 -27.38 34.39 -3.05
C ALA A 213 -26.94 35.83 -2.71
N ASP A 214 -25.99 36.00 -1.79
CA ASP A 214 -25.50 37.32 -1.36
C ASP A 214 -24.39 37.88 -2.27
N GLN A 215 -23.94 37.13 -3.28
CA GLN A 215 -22.87 37.56 -4.17
C GLN A 215 -23.40 38.36 -5.36
N GLU A 216 -22.87 39.57 -5.57
CA GLU A 216 -23.17 40.37 -6.78
C GLU A 216 -22.69 39.69 -8.07
N THR A 217 -21.62 38.90 -7.97
CA THR A 217 -21.01 38.14 -9.06
C THR A 217 -20.63 36.77 -8.54
N ILE A 218 -21.16 35.71 -9.17
CA ILE A 218 -20.89 34.33 -8.79
C ILE A 218 -19.65 33.84 -9.54
N VAL A 219 -18.63 33.45 -8.80
CA VAL A 219 -17.40 32.88 -9.37
C VAL A 219 -17.66 31.44 -9.80
N LEU A 220 -17.25 31.10 -11.03
CA LEU A 220 -17.32 29.75 -11.60
C LEU A 220 -15.92 29.30 -12.01
N SER A 221 -15.45 28.19 -11.44
CA SER A 221 -14.17 27.58 -11.81
C SER A 221 -14.20 27.02 -13.23
N THR A 222 -13.14 27.28 -13.98
CA THR A 222 -12.92 26.71 -15.32
C THR A 222 -12.15 25.39 -15.31
N GLU A 223 -11.91 24.77 -14.15
CA GLU A 223 -11.09 23.55 -14.01
C GLU A 223 -11.53 22.41 -14.95
N ASN A 224 -12.84 22.20 -15.10
CA ASN A 224 -13.41 21.07 -15.84
C ASN A 224 -14.23 21.48 -17.08
N ILE A 225 -14.15 22.74 -17.50
CA ILE A 225 -14.95 23.28 -18.61
C ILE A 225 -14.12 24.22 -19.49
N ASP A 226 -14.47 24.31 -20.77
CA ASP A 226 -13.97 25.38 -21.62
C ASP A 226 -14.80 26.65 -21.39
N PRO A 227 -14.21 27.75 -20.89
CA PRO A 227 -14.93 29.00 -20.67
C PRO A 227 -15.54 29.60 -21.93
N ALA A 228 -15.06 29.24 -23.13
CA ALA A 228 -15.65 29.69 -24.39
C ALA A 228 -17.05 29.09 -24.66
N LEU A 229 -17.39 28.00 -23.96
CA LEU A 229 -18.69 27.33 -24.07
C LEU A 229 -19.70 27.81 -23.03
N LEU A 230 -19.31 28.75 -22.17
CA LEU A 230 -20.20 29.25 -21.13
C LEU A 230 -21.35 30.08 -21.71
N PRO A 231 -22.59 29.84 -21.26
CA PRO A 231 -23.76 30.56 -21.73
C PRO A 231 -23.94 31.89 -21.00
N GLU A 232 -24.63 32.82 -21.65
CA GLU A 232 -25.21 33.97 -20.96
C GLU A 232 -26.49 33.55 -20.21
N LEU A 233 -26.56 33.85 -18.92
CA LEU A 233 -27.72 33.55 -18.09
C LEU A 233 -28.43 34.84 -17.69
N ALA A 234 -29.72 34.94 -17.96
CA ALA A 234 -30.51 36.12 -17.61
C ALA A 234 -30.57 36.30 -16.08
N GLY A 235 -30.15 37.47 -15.60
CA GLY A 235 -30.22 37.83 -14.19
C GLY A 235 -29.10 37.25 -13.31
N VAL A 236 -28.11 36.60 -13.90
CA VAL A 236 -26.98 36.01 -13.19
C VAL A 236 -25.67 36.56 -13.76
N ASN A 237 -24.84 37.17 -12.91
CA ASN A 237 -23.50 37.59 -13.29
C ASN A 237 -22.50 36.49 -12.94
N LEU A 238 -22.02 35.77 -13.97
CA LEU A 238 -20.97 34.77 -13.81
C LEU A 238 -19.59 35.37 -14.10
N LEU A 239 -18.63 35.08 -13.23
CA LEU A 239 -17.21 35.36 -13.46
C LEU A 239 -16.46 34.03 -13.55
N ALA A 240 -16.11 33.64 -14.78
CA ALA A 240 -15.28 32.48 -15.02
C ALA A 240 -13.83 32.78 -14.61
N MET A 241 -13.25 31.91 -13.78
CA MET A 241 -11.88 32.05 -13.28
C MET A 241 -11.18 30.69 -13.28
N THR A 242 -9.89 30.67 -13.61
CA THR A 242 -9.04 29.50 -13.41
C THR A 242 -8.82 29.23 -11.92
N PRO A 243 -8.44 27.99 -11.53
CA PRO A 243 -8.11 27.69 -10.13
C PRO A 243 -7.07 28.64 -9.53
N ASP A 244 -6.03 29.01 -10.29
CA ASP A 244 -5.00 29.93 -9.84
C ASP A 244 -5.53 31.36 -9.62
N GLU A 245 -6.43 31.84 -10.48
CA GLU A 245 -7.08 33.14 -10.32
C GLU A 245 -8.02 33.14 -9.11
N ILE A 246 -8.76 32.04 -8.87
CA ILE A 246 -9.62 31.86 -7.71
C ILE A 246 -8.79 31.92 -6.42
N GLN A 247 -7.68 31.19 -6.37
CA GLN A 247 -6.78 31.20 -5.22
C GLN A 247 -6.18 32.60 -4.99
N ALA A 248 -5.70 33.25 -6.05
CA ALA A 248 -5.14 34.59 -5.96
C ALA A 248 -6.17 35.63 -5.46
N LYS A 249 -7.43 35.50 -5.88
CA LYS A 249 -8.53 36.33 -5.38
C LYS A 249 -8.79 36.07 -3.90
N ALA A 250 -8.78 34.80 -3.46
CA ALA A 250 -9.03 34.45 -2.06
C ALA A 250 -7.92 35.01 -1.16
N ASP A 251 -6.66 34.88 -1.61
CA ASP A 251 -5.50 35.44 -0.91
C ASP A 251 -5.56 36.98 -0.78
N ALA A 252 -6.18 37.66 -1.75
CA ALA A 252 -6.28 39.12 -1.78
C ALA A 252 -7.50 39.68 -1.04
N GLU A 253 -8.64 39.01 -1.13
CA GLU A 253 -9.95 39.54 -0.70
C GLU A 253 -10.57 38.76 0.47
N GLY A 254 -10.00 37.62 0.84
CA GLY A 254 -10.52 36.70 1.85
C GLY A 254 -11.33 35.56 1.25
N ASP A 255 -11.78 34.65 2.11
CA ASP A 255 -12.48 33.43 1.71
C ASP A 255 -13.83 33.75 1.06
N PHE A 256 -14.17 33.04 -0.02
CA PHE A 256 -15.46 33.19 -0.69
C PHE A 256 -15.96 31.87 -1.29
N PRO A 257 -17.28 31.66 -1.37
CA PRO A 257 -17.83 30.49 -2.04
C PRO A 257 -17.84 30.68 -3.56
N TYR A 258 -17.55 29.61 -4.30
CA TYR A 258 -17.58 29.57 -5.76
C TYR A 258 -18.21 28.27 -6.25
N LEU A 259 -18.60 28.25 -7.53
CA LEU A 259 -19.13 27.07 -8.20
C LEU A 259 -18.04 26.33 -8.97
N ARG A 260 -18.15 25.01 -9.04
CA ARG A 260 -17.31 24.15 -9.88
C ARG A 260 -18.12 22.99 -10.45
N PHE A 261 -17.99 22.75 -11.74
CA PHE A 261 -18.41 21.47 -12.32
C PHE A 261 -17.47 20.38 -11.82
N GLN A 262 -17.99 19.48 -11.00
CA GLN A 262 -17.18 18.45 -10.37
C GLN A 262 -16.78 17.36 -11.36
N GLY A 263 -17.60 17.07 -12.36
CA GLY A 263 -17.28 16.06 -13.36
C GLY A 263 -18.38 15.89 -14.41
N PHE A 264 -17.99 15.28 -15.52
CA PHE A 264 -18.84 14.93 -16.64
C PHE A 264 -18.65 13.45 -17.00
N THR A 265 -19.73 12.69 -17.08
CA THR A 265 -19.67 11.26 -17.41
C THR A 265 -20.59 10.93 -18.56
N ALA A 266 -20.04 10.41 -19.66
CA ALA A 266 -20.84 9.86 -20.74
C ALA A 266 -21.26 8.42 -20.39
N VAL A 267 -22.52 8.23 -20.02
CA VAL A 267 -23.09 6.88 -19.78
C VAL A 267 -23.34 6.20 -21.13
N SER A 268 -23.78 6.97 -22.12
CA SER A 268 -23.88 6.58 -23.54
C SER A 268 -23.84 7.81 -24.44
N SER A 269 -24.02 7.65 -25.76
CA SER A 269 -24.18 8.78 -26.69
C SER A 269 -25.47 9.58 -26.48
N GLU A 270 -26.43 9.04 -25.72
CA GLU A 270 -27.75 9.63 -25.47
C GLU A 270 -27.99 9.89 -23.98
N GLU A 271 -27.00 9.61 -23.12
CA GLU A 271 -27.14 9.80 -21.68
C GLU A 271 -25.83 10.30 -21.07
N VAL A 272 -25.89 11.46 -20.42
CA VAL A 272 -24.74 12.14 -19.82
C VAL A 272 -25.07 12.54 -18.40
N THR A 273 -24.15 12.33 -17.48
CA THR A 273 -24.26 12.81 -16.11
C THR A 273 -23.35 14.02 -15.91
N VAL A 274 -23.88 15.07 -15.27
CA VAL A 274 -23.17 16.32 -14.97
C VAL A 274 -23.32 16.65 -13.49
N SER A 275 -22.20 16.84 -12.80
CA SER A 275 -22.18 17.21 -11.38
C SER A 275 -21.73 18.67 -11.22
N LEU A 276 -22.49 19.46 -10.47
CA LEU A 276 -22.17 20.84 -10.12
C LEU A 276 -22.23 21.00 -8.61
N GLY A 277 -21.18 21.59 -8.04
CA GLY A 277 -21.11 21.89 -6.61
C GLY A 277 -20.66 23.31 -6.33
N SER A 278 -21.03 23.78 -5.14
CA SER A 278 -20.47 24.96 -4.49
C SER A 278 -19.45 24.52 -3.44
N THR A 279 -18.36 25.28 -3.32
CA THR A 279 -17.31 25.08 -2.30
C THR A 279 -16.63 26.41 -1.99
N TRP A 280 -15.71 26.43 -1.03
CA TRP A 280 -15.02 27.64 -0.58
C TRP A 280 -13.60 27.74 -1.14
N ALA A 281 -13.30 28.88 -1.76
CA ALA A 281 -11.93 29.31 -1.99
C ALA A 281 -11.39 29.89 -0.68
N ARG A 282 -10.29 29.34 -0.18
CA ARG A 282 -9.69 29.73 1.09
C ARG A 282 -8.40 30.48 0.85
N ALA A 283 -8.26 31.64 1.45
CA ALA A 283 -7.00 32.36 1.50
C ALA A 283 -5.93 31.48 2.16
N ALA A 284 -4.68 31.57 1.71
CA ALA A 284 -3.57 30.80 2.25
C ALA A 284 -3.34 31.05 3.75
N ASN A 285 -3.77 32.21 4.26
CA ASN A 285 -3.70 32.58 5.67
C ASN A 285 -5.02 32.34 6.45
N SER A 286 -6.03 31.73 5.83
CA SER A 286 -7.31 31.47 6.49
C SER A 286 -7.21 30.33 7.50
N GLU A 287 -7.62 30.62 8.73
CA GLU A 287 -7.77 29.63 9.80
C GLU A 287 -9.17 28.97 9.81
N ILE A 288 -10.08 29.41 8.93
CA ILE A 288 -11.45 28.90 8.89
C ILE A 288 -11.48 27.61 8.07
N PHE A 289 -12.08 26.57 8.65
CA PHE A 289 -12.38 25.33 7.95
C PHE A 289 -13.88 25.30 7.63
N TYR A 290 -14.20 25.41 6.34
CA TYR A 290 -15.57 25.36 5.87
C TYR A 290 -16.00 23.92 5.68
N LEU A 291 -17.06 23.55 6.37
CA LEU A 291 -17.79 22.32 6.10
C LEU A 291 -19.01 22.57 5.24
N SER A 292 -19.41 23.84 5.05
CA SER A 292 -20.57 24.21 4.27
C SER A 292 -20.29 24.20 2.77
N GLY A 293 -21.31 23.78 2.01
CA GLY A 293 -21.30 23.64 0.57
C GLY A 293 -22.44 22.73 0.16
N GLY A 294 -22.62 22.56 -1.13
CA GLY A 294 -23.70 21.74 -1.64
C GLY A 294 -23.70 21.68 -3.15
N GLY A 295 -24.40 20.70 -3.67
CA GLY A 295 -24.45 20.48 -5.10
C GLY A 295 -25.42 19.38 -5.48
N PHE A 296 -25.51 19.15 -6.77
CA PHE A 296 -26.33 18.09 -7.31
C PHE A 296 -25.62 17.40 -8.47
N THR A 297 -26.17 16.25 -8.82
CA THR A 297 -25.85 15.54 -10.04
C THR A 297 -27.12 15.44 -10.88
N ILE A 298 -27.00 15.79 -12.15
CA ILE A 298 -28.09 15.72 -13.12
C ILE A 298 -27.73 14.70 -14.19
N THR A 299 -28.60 13.72 -14.39
CA THR A 299 -28.55 12.82 -15.53
C THR A 299 -29.41 13.40 -16.65
N TYR A 300 -28.77 13.70 -17.76
CA TYR A 300 -29.38 14.19 -18.98
C TYR A 300 -29.58 13.06 -19.98
N THR A 301 -30.82 12.84 -20.40
CA THR A 301 -31.17 11.91 -21.47
C THR A 301 -31.56 12.68 -22.73
N ARG A 302 -31.10 12.22 -23.89
CA ARG A 302 -31.39 12.83 -25.18
C ARG A 302 -32.81 12.51 -25.62
N THR A 303 -33.54 13.54 -26.02
CA THR A 303 -34.93 13.44 -26.51
C THR A 303 -35.09 14.12 -27.87
N SER A 304 -36.29 14.04 -28.47
CA SER A 304 -36.59 14.75 -29.72
C SER A 304 -36.49 16.28 -29.61
N ASP A 305 -36.66 16.82 -28.40
CA ASP A 305 -36.70 18.26 -28.13
C ASP A 305 -35.39 18.79 -27.49
N GLY A 306 -34.34 17.95 -27.44
CA GLY A 306 -33.04 18.26 -26.82
C GLY A 306 -32.77 17.39 -25.59
N TRP A 307 -31.93 17.89 -24.68
CA TRP A 307 -31.59 17.19 -23.44
C TRP A 307 -32.65 17.41 -22.37
N MET A 308 -33.06 16.34 -21.71
CA MET A 308 -33.93 16.37 -20.54
C MET A 308 -33.16 15.91 -19.31
N GLY A 309 -33.06 16.76 -18.28
CA GLY A 309 -32.27 16.50 -17.08
C GLY A 309 -33.11 16.12 -15.87
N GLU A 310 -32.77 15.02 -15.21
CA GLU A 310 -33.30 14.62 -13.90
C GLU A 310 -32.20 14.73 -12.84
N VAL A 311 -32.50 15.36 -11.70
CA VAL A 311 -31.57 15.39 -10.56
C VAL A 311 -31.58 14.01 -9.91
N THR A 312 -30.45 13.32 -9.98
CA THR A 312 -30.28 11.96 -9.45
C THR A 312 -29.61 11.95 -8.09
N GLU A 313 -28.86 12.99 -7.75
CA GLU A 313 -28.21 13.16 -6.46
C GLU A 313 -28.22 14.62 -5.99
N MET A 314 -28.32 14.83 -4.68
CA MET A 314 -28.15 16.12 -4.02
C MET A 314 -27.39 15.93 -2.72
N TRP A 315 -26.50 16.87 -2.40
CA TRP A 315 -25.80 16.88 -1.12
C TRP A 315 -25.69 18.29 -0.56
N ILE A 316 -25.63 18.37 0.77
CA ILE A 316 -25.26 19.54 1.56
C ILE A 316 -24.23 19.06 2.57
N SER A 317 -23.16 19.81 2.74
CA SER A 317 -22.07 19.52 3.68
C SER A 317 -22.18 20.35 4.96
#